data_AF-A0A9Q7UEI9-F1
#
_entry.id   AF-A0A9Q7UEI9-F1
#
_cell.length_a   1.000
_cell.length_b   1.000
_cell.length_c   1.000
_cell.angle_alpha   90.00
_cell.angle_beta   90.00
_cell.angle_gamma   90.00
#
_symmetry.space_group_name_H-M   'P 1'
#
loop_
_entity.id
_entity.type
_entity.pdbx_description
1 polymer ?
#
loop_
_entity_poly.entity_id
_entity_poly.type
_entity_poly.pdbx_seq_one_letter_code
_entity_poly.pdbx_strand_id
1 'polypeptide(L)'
;MLALKSQLIGAALVLAFCAENLYSAHGHMQDSDCTTYSKLLPHNTEYRKRCEAETGPDGADPKWPCFTMWRGDLDRVFANSSASGKAPGDFFLIKDGSKEDFTTVDPTKDFDVRWELGGVRMSYSDFDKEKGCFKITLEHLVDDNLRIWVSAETSKERDIDTWKHERTSKTLCTKWVHIHVKYDGKEL
;
A
#
# COMPACT_ATOMS: atom_id res chain seq x y z
N MET A 1 43.06 41.38 -49.48
CA MET A 1 44.52 41.29 -49.23
C MET A 1 44.96 42.56 -48.52
N LEU A 2 46.02 42.46 -47.73
CA LEU A 2 46.66 43.45 -46.86
C LEU A 2 46.14 43.52 -45.42
N ALA A 3 46.77 42.64 -44.65
CA ALA A 3 46.96 42.71 -43.22
C ALA A 3 47.78 43.94 -42.81
N LEU A 4 47.48 44.50 -41.64
CA LEU A 4 48.45 45.27 -40.85
C LEU A 4 48.60 44.57 -39.48
N LYS A 5 49.83 44.16 -39.21
CA LYS A 5 50.31 43.59 -37.94
C LYS A 5 50.83 44.72 -37.03
N SER A 6 50.99 44.35 -35.76
CA SER A 6 51.90 44.93 -34.75
C SER A 6 51.27 46.00 -33.85
N GLN A 7 51.44 46.04 -32.53
CA GLN A 7 52.32 45.32 -31.60
C GLN A 7 51.84 45.58 -30.15
N LEU A 8 51.99 44.56 -29.29
CA LEU A 8 52.40 44.54 -27.88
C LEU A 8 52.08 45.72 -26.92
N ILE A 9 51.60 45.35 -25.72
CA ILE A 9 51.92 45.79 -24.33
C ILE A 9 50.65 45.39 -23.53
N GLY A 10 50.66 44.40 -22.65
CA GLY A 10 51.45 44.37 -21.42
C GLY A 10 50.60 44.91 -20.28
N ALA A 11 49.82 44.04 -19.62
CA ALA A 11 49.28 44.28 -18.28
C ALA A 11 48.85 42.94 -17.66
N ALA A 12 49.82 42.24 -17.07
CA ALA A 12 49.52 41.32 -15.98
C ALA A 12 49.12 42.18 -14.78
N LEU A 13 47.89 42.01 -14.29
CA LEU A 13 47.49 42.55 -12.99
C LEU A 13 46.90 41.42 -12.17
N VAL A 14 47.77 40.92 -11.30
CA VAL A 14 47.47 40.05 -10.18
C VAL A 14 46.52 40.81 -9.25
N LEU A 15 45.31 40.31 -9.08
CA LEU A 15 44.52 40.58 -7.88
C LEU A 15 44.15 39.23 -7.27
N ALA A 16 45.03 38.83 -6.34
CA ALA A 16 44.72 37.89 -5.29
C ALA A 16 43.75 38.54 -4.28
N PHE A 17 43.08 37.67 -3.52
CA PHE A 17 42.25 37.94 -2.35
C PHE A 17 40.81 38.40 -2.61
N CYS A 18 39.89 37.43 -2.60
CA CYS A 18 38.95 37.27 -1.48
C CYS A 18 38.67 35.77 -1.29
N ALA A 19 39.53 35.12 -0.50
CA ALA A 19 39.12 33.95 0.26
C ALA A 19 38.25 34.47 1.41
N GLU A 20 36.96 34.65 1.16
CA GLU A 20 35.98 34.74 2.22
C GLU A 20 35.19 33.45 2.24
N ASN A 21 35.25 32.82 3.40
CA ASN A 21 34.57 31.62 3.79
C ASN A 21 33.08 31.71 3.44
N LEU A 22 32.69 31.24 2.26
CA LEU A 22 31.40 30.58 2.14
C LEU A 22 31.56 29.27 2.89
N TYR A 23 31.26 29.35 4.19
CA TYR A 23 30.86 28.24 5.02
C TYR A 23 30.14 27.25 4.11
N SER A 24 30.80 26.11 3.88
CA SER A 24 30.10 24.87 3.63
C SER A 24 29.22 24.63 4.85
N ALA A 25 28.06 25.28 4.86
CA ALA A 25 26.86 24.65 5.34
C ALA A 25 26.59 23.50 4.35
N HIS A 26 27.39 22.44 4.46
CA HIS A 26 26.86 21.11 4.30
C HIS A 26 25.84 20.98 5.42
N GLY A 27 24.68 21.61 5.22
CA GLY A 27 23.47 21.08 5.79
C GLY A 27 23.48 19.64 5.33
N HIS A 28 23.76 18.74 6.28
CA HIS A 28 23.08 17.47 6.27
C HIS A 28 21.60 17.81 6.13
N MET A 29 21.12 17.98 4.88
CA MET A 29 19.80 17.49 4.55
C MET A 29 19.91 16.03 4.95
N GLN A 30 19.46 15.72 6.16
CA GLN A 30 18.99 14.38 6.47
C GLN A 30 18.12 14.04 5.28
N ASP A 31 18.62 13.11 4.47
CA ASP A 31 17.84 12.42 3.47
C ASP A 31 16.59 12.00 4.23
N SER A 32 15.50 12.74 4.04
CA SER A 32 14.26 12.51 4.75
C SER A 32 13.83 11.16 4.22
N ASP A 33 14.10 10.12 5.01
CA ASP A 33 13.94 8.72 4.68
C ASP A 33 12.61 8.58 3.95
N CYS A 34 12.68 8.40 2.63
CA CYS A 34 11.48 8.41 1.80
C CYS A 34 10.69 7.17 2.23
N THR A 35 9.62 7.39 3.01
CA THR A 35 8.77 6.30 3.51
C THR A 35 8.40 5.40 2.34
N THR A 36 8.97 4.20 2.34
CA THR A 36 8.82 3.27 1.23
C THR A 36 7.62 2.38 1.50
N TYR A 37 6.56 2.58 0.72
CA TYR A 37 5.34 1.78 0.78
C TYR A 37 5.49 0.47 0.00
N SER A 38 4.58 -0.48 0.25
CA SER A 38 4.55 -1.74 -0.49
C SER A 38 4.23 -1.50 -1.96
N LYS A 39 5.11 -1.95 -2.84
CA LYS A 39 4.90 -1.89 -4.29
C LYS A 39 3.97 -3.03 -4.71
N LEU A 40 2.66 -2.76 -4.67
CA LEU A 40 1.61 -3.67 -5.11
C LEU A 40 1.28 -3.37 -6.59
N LEU A 41 1.75 -4.24 -7.49
CA LEU A 41 1.57 -4.07 -8.93
C LEU A 41 0.29 -4.78 -9.41
N PRO A 42 -0.37 -4.26 -10.46
CA PRO A 42 -1.49 -4.94 -11.09
C PRO A 42 -1.14 -6.32 -11.66
N HIS A 43 -1.98 -7.30 -11.34
CA HIS A 43 -1.99 -8.68 -11.85
C HIS A 43 -3.41 -9.05 -12.32
N ASN A 44 -3.96 -8.25 -13.24
CA ASN A 44 -5.37 -8.31 -13.65
C ASN A 44 -5.81 -9.71 -14.11
N THR A 45 -5.00 -10.37 -14.95
CA THR A 45 -5.38 -11.67 -15.52
C THR A 45 -5.52 -12.74 -14.44
N GLU A 46 -4.59 -12.79 -13.50
CA GLU A 46 -4.60 -13.72 -12.38
C GLU A 46 -5.72 -13.40 -11.39
N TYR A 47 -5.92 -12.11 -11.06
CA TYR A 47 -7.02 -11.67 -10.22
C TYR A 47 -8.37 -12.13 -10.80
N ARG A 48 -8.62 -11.88 -12.08
CA ARG A 48 -9.91 -12.20 -12.72
C ARG A 48 -10.19 -13.70 -12.73
N LYS A 49 -9.16 -14.54 -12.91
CA LYS A 49 -9.28 -16.00 -12.80
C LYS A 49 -9.75 -16.44 -11.40
N ARG A 50 -9.36 -15.74 -10.34
CA ARG A 50 -9.74 -16.07 -8.96
C ARG A 50 -11.09 -15.48 -8.56
N CYS A 51 -11.38 -14.27 -9.00
CA CYS A 51 -12.49 -13.49 -8.47
C CYS A 51 -13.67 -13.33 -9.43
N GLU A 52 -13.43 -13.17 -10.73
CA GLU A 52 -14.46 -12.74 -11.70
C GLU A 52 -14.85 -13.79 -12.75
N ALA A 53 -14.08 -14.88 -12.92
CA ALA A 53 -14.41 -15.93 -13.87
C ALA A 53 -15.76 -16.61 -13.51
N GLU A 54 -16.58 -16.91 -14.52
CA GLU A 54 -17.84 -17.64 -14.34
C GLU A 54 -17.62 -18.95 -13.60
N THR A 55 -18.53 -19.34 -12.70
CA THR A 55 -18.34 -20.55 -11.87
C THR A 55 -18.33 -21.84 -12.70
N GLY A 56 -17.46 -22.79 -12.36
CA GLY A 56 -17.22 -24.01 -13.13
C GLY A 56 -15.85 -24.65 -12.84
N PRO A 57 -15.44 -25.70 -13.56
CA PRO A 57 -14.13 -26.36 -13.36
C PRO A 57 -12.93 -25.42 -13.55
N ASP A 58 -13.07 -24.48 -14.49
CA ASP A 58 -12.10 -23.43 -14.79
C ASP A 58 -12.53 -22.06 -14.24
N GLY A 59 -13.60 -22.06 -13.44
CA GLY A 59 -14.26 -20.88 -12.93
C GLY A 59 -13.67 -20.32 -11.65
N ALA A 60 -14.14 -19.14 -11.25
CA ALA A 60 -13.70 -18.53 -10.01
C ALA A 60 -14.21 -19.36 -8.81
N ASP A 61 -13.31 -19.95 -8.05
CA ASP A 61 -13.64 -20.75 -6.87
C ASP A 61 -14.51 -19.91 -5.90
N PRO A 62 -15.75 -20.34 -5.55
CA PRO A 62 -16.63 -19.59 -4.67
C PRO A 62 -16.09 -19.47 -3.23
N LYS A 63 -15.09 -20.28 -2.85
CA LYS A 63 -14.45 -20.26 -1.53
C LYS A 63 -13.20 -19.38 -1.49
N TRP A 64 -12.75 -18.87 -2.63
CA TRP A 64 -11.54 -18.06 -2.72
C TRP A 64 -11.82 -16.60 -2.33
N PRO A 65 -11.22 -16.07 -1.25
CA PRO A 65 -11.55 -14.73 -0.78
C PRO A 65 -11.08 -13.64 -1.76
N CYS A 66 -11.95 -12.67 -1.99
CA CYS A 66 -11.70 -11.49 -2.82
C CYS A 66 -12.09 -10.25 -2.02
N PHE A 67 -11.25 -9.24 -2.07
CA PHE A 67 -11.36 -8.04 -1.24
C PHE A 67 -11.55 -6.82 -2.13
N THR A 68 -12.45 -5.94 -1.73
CA THR A 68 -12.72 -4.67 -2.40
C THR A 68 -12.73 -3.54 -1.38
N MET A 69 -11.96 -2.50 -1.64
CA MET A 69 -11.98 -1.25 -0.90
C MET A 69 -13.21 -0.45 -1.33
N TRP A 70 -14.23 -0.39 -0.48
CA TRP A 70 -15.38 0.52 -0.68
C TRP A 70 -15.07 1.95 -0.23
N ARG A 71 -14.00 2.13 0.55
CA ARG A 71 -13.50 3.45 0.96
C ARG A 71 -12.00 3.34 1.27
N GLY A 72 -11.20 4.23 0.69
CA GLY A 72 -9.74 4.17 0.72
C GLY A 72 -9.19 3.30 -0.42
N ASP A 73 -7.88 3.07 -0.41
CA ASP A 73 -7.15 2.30 -1.43
C ASP A 73 -5.93 1.61 -0.81
N LEU A 74 -5.13 0.92 -1.63
CA LEU A 74 -3.86 0.29 -1.23
C LEU A 74 -2.62 1.07 -1.70
N ASP A 75 -2.72 2.38 -1.99
CA ASP A 75 -1.56 3.14 -2.48
C ASP A 75 -0.51 3.39 -1.39
N ARG A 76 -0.96 3.59 -0.14
CA ARG A 76 -0.11 3.95 1.00
C ARG A 76 -0.19 2.92 2.12
N VAL A 77 0.14 1.68 1.78
CA VAL A 77 0.10 0.56 2.72
C VAL A 77 1.45 -0.10 2.92
N PHE A 78 1.63 -0.66 4.12
CA PHE A 78 2.63 -1.67 4.41
C PHE A 78 1.93 -3.02 4.43
N ALA A 79 2.20 -3.83 3.42
CA ALA A 79 1.64 -5.16 3.30
C ALA A 79 2.74 -6.19 3.61
N ASN A 80 2.42 -7.18 4.42
CA ASN A 80 3.36 -8.24 4.80
C ASN A 80 2.64 -9.59 4.81
N SER A 81 3.35 -10.67 4.53
CA SER A 81 2.85 -12.04 4.71
C SER A 81 3.81 -12.80 5.62
N SER A 82 3.25 -13.60 6.53
CA SER A 82 4.05 -14.50 7.37
C SER A 82 4.80 -15.55 6.54
N ALA A 83 4.34 -15.80 5.31
CA ALA A 83 4.90 -16.79 4.41
C ALA A 83 5.96 -16.17 3.49
N SER A 84 7.22 -16.39 3.85
CA SER A 84 8.45 -16.17 3.06
C SER A 84 8.84 -14.71 2.86
N GLY A 85 10.13 -14.40 3.07
CA GLY A 85 10.72 -13.06 2.82
C GLY A 85 10.73 -12.65 1.35
N LYS A 86 9.61 -12.82 0.66
CA LYS A 86 9.29 -12.35 -0.69
C LYS A 86 8.68 -10.96 -0.62
N ALA A 87 8.71 -10.25 -1.74
CA ALA A 87 8.11 -8.94 -1.81
C ALA A 87 6.57 -9.06 -1.74
N PRO A 88 5.84 -8.06 -1.20
CA PRO A 88 4.38 -8.09 -1.11
C PRO A 88 3.68 -8.32 -2.46
N GLY A 89 4.28 -7.86 -3.56
CA GLY A 89 3.77 -8.09 -4.92
C GLY A 89 3.79 -9.55 -5.37
N ASP A 90 4.55 -10.42 -4.71
CA ASP A 90 4.56 -11.86 -5.00
C ASP A 90 3.41 -12.61 -4.30
N PHE A 91 2.68 -11.92 -3.42
CA PHE A 91 1.63 -12.50 -2.60
C PHE A 91 0.23 -11.98 -2.94
N PHE A 92 0.13 -10.71 -3.31
CA PHE A 92 -1.14 -10.08 -3.67
C PHE A 92 -1.35 -10.07 -5.19
N LEU A 93 -2.58 -10.38 -5.60
CA LEU A 93 -3.06 -10.18 -6.96
C LEU A 93 -3.94 -8.93 -6.95
N ILE A 94 -3.39 -7.80 -7.38
CA ILE A 94 -4.15 -6.54 -7.51
C ILE A 94 -4.87 -6.53 -8.86
N LYS A 95 -6.13 -6.14 -8.89
CA LYS A 95 -6.91 -6.12 -10.13
C LYS A 95 -6.34 -5.14 -11.16
N ASP A 96 -6.14 -3.89 -10.78
CA ASP A 96 -5.72 -2.82 -11.70
C ASP A 96 -5.04 -1.67 -10.95
N GLY A 97 -4.80 -0.56 -11.65
CA GLY A 97 -4.07 0.59 -11.12
C GLY A 97 -4.82 1.38 -10.04
N SER A 98 -6.12 1.18 -9.82
CA SER A 98 -6.84 1.82 -8.70
C SER A 98 -6.44 1.24 -7.35
N LYS A 99 -5.96 -0.01 -7.35
CA LYS A 99 -5.62 -0.79 -6.16
C LYS A 99 -6.74 -0.85 -5.11
N GLU A 100 -7.98 -0.82 -5.57
CA GLU A 100 -9.17 -1.00 -4.72
C GLU A 100 -9.54 -2.48 -4.59
N ASP A 101 -9.23 -3.30 -5.60
CA ASP A 101 -9.57 -4.71 -5.64
C ASP A 101 -8.32 -5.59 -5.55
N PHE A 102 -8.35 -6.59 -4.66
CA PHE A 102 -7.26 -7.55 -4.54
C PHE A 102 -7.70 -8.94 -4.05
N THR A 103 -6.83 -9.91 -4.28
CA THR A 103 -6.87 -11.24 -3.64
C THR A 103 -5.45 -11.71 -3.38
N THR A 104 -5.28 -12.93 -2.90
CA THR A 104 -3.97 -13.56 -2.68
C THR A 104 -3.66 -14.57 -3.77
N VAL A 105 -2.37 -14.84 -3.97
CA VAL A 105 -1.89 -15.95 -4.83
C VAL A 105 -2.23 -17.32 -4.21
N ASP A 106 -2.18 -17.40 -2.88
CA ASP A 106 -2.50 -18.57 -2.07
C ASP A 106 -3.31 -18.13 -0.83
N PRO A 107 -4.59 -18.52 -0.71
CA PRO A 107 -5.46 -18.10 0.39
C PRO A 107 -5.11 -18.78 1.71
N THR A 108 -4.22 -19.77 1.73
CA THR A 108 -3.78 -20.39 2.98
C THR A 108 -2.74 -19.60 3.75
N LYS A 109 -2.20 -18.53 3.14
CA LYS A 109 -1.15 -17.75 3.79
C LYS A 109 -1.75 -16.54 4.46
N ASP A 110 -1.30 -16.33 5.69
CA ASP A 110 -1.69 -15.16 6.45
C ASP A 110 -1.04 -13.91 5.87
N PHE A 111 -1.72 -12.79 6.04
CA PHE A 111 -1.18 -11.50 5.66
C PHE A 111 -1.69 -10.38 6.56
N ASP A 112 -0.96 -9.28 6.49
CA ASP A 112 -1.24 -8.03 7.16
C ASP A 112 -1.19 -6.89 6.17
N VAL A 113 -2.15 -5.98 6.27
CA VAL A 113 -2.14 -4.69 5.57
C VAL A 113 -2.28 -3.60 6.61
N ARG A 114 -1.31 -2.68 6.65
CA ARG A 114 -1.32 -1.50 7.52
C ARG A 114 -1.41 -0.24 6.67
N TRP A 115 -2.38 0.60 6.96
CA TRP A 115 -2.52 1.91 6.32
C TRP A 115 -1.74 2.96 7.11
N GLU A 116 -0.82 3.64 6.43
CA GLU A 116 0.14 4.54 7.09
C GLU A 116 -0.56 5.77 7.69
N LEU A 117 -1.45 6.40 6.94
CA LEU A 117 -2.05 7.70 7.29
C LEU A 117 -2.95 7.73 8.53
N GLY A 118 -3.27 6.58 9.12
CA GLY A 118 -4.02 6.57 10.39
C GLY A 118 -3.84 5.34 11.23
N GLY A 119 -2.75 4.59 11.01
CA GLY A 119 -2.35 3.53 11.94
C GLY A 119 -3.40 2.44 12.13
N VAL A 120 -4.23 2.13 11.14
CA VAL A 120 -5.10 0.96 11.19
C VAL A 120 -4.46 -0.22 10.50
N ARG A 121 -4.78 -1.42 10.96
CA ARG A 121 -4.29 -2.68 10.40
C ARG A 121 -5.44 -3.66 10.20
N MET A 122 -5.36 -4.41 9.11
CA MET A 122 -6.16 -5.60 8.88
C MET A 122 -5.22 -6.81 8.80
N SER A 123 -5.54 -7.87 9.52
CA SER A 123 -4.90 -9.18 9.41
C SER A 123 -5.88 -10.21 8.89
N TYR A 124 -5.38 -11.10 8.03
CA TYR A 124 -6.08 -12.26 7.50
C TYR A 124 -5.36 -13.53 7.93
N SER A 125 -6.10 -14.52 8.45
CA SER A 125 -5.53 -15.80 8.87
C SER A 125 -6.53 -16.95 8.82
N ASP A 126 -6.06 -18.16 9.12
CA ASP A 126 -6.88 -19.33 9.46
C ASP A 126 -7.86 -19.74 8.34
N PHE A 127 -7.41 -19.71 7.07
CA PHE A 127 -8.25 -20.09 5.95
C PHE A 127 -8.58 -21.60 5.93
N ASP A 128 -9.86 -21.91 6.05
CA ASP A 128 -10.44 -23.24 5.87
C ASP A 128 -10.85 -23.42 4.41
N LYS A 129 -10.06 -24.18 3.64
CA LYS A 129 -10.32 -24.48 2.22
C LYS A 129 -11.65 -25.19 1.99
N GLU A 130 -12.09 -26.02 2.94
CA GLU A 130 -13.30 -26.82 2.77
C GLU A 130 -14.54 -25.94 2.90
N LYS A 131 -14.48 -24.94 3.79
CA LYS A 131 -15.62 -24.05 4.05
C LYS A 131 -15.53 -22.70 3.35
N GLY A 132 -14.36 -22.30 2.86
CA GLY A 132 -14.12 -20.94 2.37
C GLY A 132 -14.18 -19.90 3.49
N CYS A 133 -13.86 -20.30 4.72
CA CYS A 133 -13.89 -19.42 5.88
C CYS A 133 -12.49 -18.94 6.24
N PHE A 134 -12.37 -17.73 6.75
CA PHE A 134 -11.11 -17.16 7.22
C PHE A 134 -11.37 -16.19 8.36
N LYS A 135 -10.35 -15.92 9.15
CA LYS A 135 -10.40 -14.93 10.22
C LYS A 135 -9.90 -13.58 9.71
N ILE A 136 -10.66 -12.53 9.97
CA ILE A 136 -10.20 -11.15 9.85
C ILE A 136 -10.04 -10.57 11.26
N THR A 137 -8.94 -9.85 11.46
CA THR A 137 -8.68 -9.05 12.66
C THR A 137 -8.42 -7.61 12.24
N LEU A 138 -9.08 -6.66 12.87
CA LEU A 138 -8.90 -5.23 12.67
C LEU A 138 -8.30 -4.61 13.93
N GLU A 139 -7.34 -3.70 13.77
CA GLU A 139 -6.61 -3.06 14.86
C GLU A 139 -6.43 -1.55 14.63
N HIS A 140 -6.48 -0.78 15.73
CA HIS A 140 -6.00 0.58 15.86
C HIS A 140 -4.61 0.57 16.49
N LEU A 141 -3.64 1.27 15.89
CA LEU A 141 -2.25 1.27 16.35
C LEU A 141 -1.83 2.60 16.99
N VAL A 142 -2.44 3.73 16.61
CA VAL A 142 -1.97 5.07 17.05
C VAL A 142 -3.09 6.11 17.20
N ASP A 143 -3.98 6.25 16.20
CA ASP A 143 -4.94 7.37 16.11
C ASP A 143 -6.40 6.86 15.98
N ASP A 144 -7.24 7.24 16.94
CA ASP A 144 -8.67 6.91 16.96
C ASP A 144 -9.46 7.59 15.83
N ASN A 145 -8.87 8.57 15.14
CA ASN A 145 -9.56 9.32 14.07
C ASN A 145 -9.74 8.50 12.79
N LEU A 146 -8.95 7.45 12.56
CA LEU A 146 -9.11 6.59 11.38
C LEU A 146 -9.82 5.29 11.76
N ARG A 147 -10.96 5.03 11.14
CA ARG A 147 -11.75 3.82 11.36
C ARG A 147 -11.54 2.83 10.25
N ILE A 148 -11.45 1.57 10.62
CA ILE A 148 -11.52 0.45 9.71
C ILE A 148 -12.71 -0.43 10.06
N TRP A 149 -13.48 -0.82 9.05
CA TRP A 149 -14.51 -1.84 9.22
C TRP A 149 -14.62 -2.68 7.96
N VAL A 150 -15.20 -3.86 8.13
CA VAL A 150 -15.39 -4.86 7.10
C VAL A 150 -16.85 -5.31 7.07
N SER A 151 -17.37 -5.53 5.86
CA SER A 151 -18.65 -6.15 5.60
C SER A 151 -18.48 -7.32 4.64
N ALA A 152 -19.11 -8.46 4.94
CA ALA A 152 -19.23 -9.56 4.00
C ALA A 152 -20.23 -9.21 2.89
N GLU A 153 -20.11 -9.84 1.72
CA GLU A 153 -20.97 -9.61 0.55
C GLU A 153 -22.47 -9.57 0.86
N THR A 154 -22.93 -10.52 1.67
CA THR A 154 -24.34 -10.72 1.99
C THR A 154 -24.83 -9.84 3.14
N SER A 155 -23.92 -9.09 3.76
CA SER A 155 -24.23 -8.28 4.94
C SER A 155 -24.65 -6.88 4.53
N LYS A 156 -25.78 -6.42 5.09
CA LYS A 156 -26.20 -5.01 4.99
C LYS A 156 -25.55 -4.15 6.07
N GLU A 157 -24.83 -4.76 7.00
CA GLU A 157 -24.25 -4.13 8.18
C GLU A 157 -22.73 -4.33 8.22
N ARG A 158 -22.09 -3.72 9.23
CA ARG A 158 -20.67 -3.91 9.50
C ARG A 158 -20.48 -5.23 10.25
N ASP A 159 -19.76 -6.16 9.66
CA ASP A 159 -19.46 -7.44 10.29
C ASP A 159 -18.40 -7.33 11.38
N ILE A 160 -17.42 -6.44 11.16
CA ILE A 160 -16.29 -6.15 12.03
C ILE A 160 -16.02 -4.66 11.96
N ASP A 161 -15.79 -4.00 13.09
CA ASP A 161 -15.63 -2.55 13.18
C ASP A 161 -14.70 -2.21 14.35
N THR A 162 -13.81 -1.23 14.18
CA THR A 162 -12.92 -0.75 15.26
C THR A 162 -13.49 0.42 16.04
N TRP A 163 -14.71 0.86 15.77
CA TRP A 163 -15.33 1.94 16.52
C TRP A 163 -15.44 1.63 18.01
N LYS A 164 -14.75 2.43 18.83
CA LYS A 164 -14.64 2.26 20.29
C LYS A 164 -13.97 0.95 20.72
N HIS A 165 -13.27 0.28 19.80
CA HIS A 165 -12.57 -0.96 20.06
C HIS A 165 -11.19 -0.93 19.40
N GLU A 166 -10.14 -1.02 20.21
CA GLU A 166 -8.76 -1.08 19.72
C GLU A 166 -8.56 -2.27 18.76
N ARG A 167 -9.24 -3.39 19.02
CA ARG A 167 -9.12 -4.61 18.24
C ARG A 167 -10.43 -5.36 18.16
N THR A 168 -10.80 -5.79 16.96
CA THR A 168 -11.95 -6.67 16.73
C THR A 168 -11.60 -7.80 15.76
N SER A 169 -12.26 -8.95 15.89
CA SER A 169 -12.00 -10.09 15.02
C SER A 169 -13.27 -10.89 14.78
N LYS A 170 -13.38 -11.50 13.60
CA LYS A 170 -14.48 -12.42 13.25
C LYS A 170 -14.02 -13.40 12.18
N THR A 171 -14.57 -14.61 12.24
CA THR A 171 -14.47 -15.56 11.12
C THR A 171 -15.58 -15.26 10.12
N LEU A 172 -15.19 -15.00 8.87
CA LEU A 172 -16.09 -14.76 7.76
C LEU A 172 -16.03 -15.96 6.81
N CYS A 173 -17.20 -16.37 6.30
CA CYS A 173 -17.34 -17.46 5.33
C CYS A 173 -18.00 -16.89 4.08
N THR A 174 -17.27 -16.07 3.35
CA THR A 174 -17.77 -15.33 2.19
C THR A 174 -16.69 -15.21 1.13
N LYS A 175 -17.10 -15.10 -0.13
CA LYS A 175 -16.18 -14.79 -1.22
C LYS A 175 -15.74 -13.33 -1.15
N TRP A 176 -16.70 -12.41 -1.11
CA TRP A 176 -16.43 -10.99 -1.23
C TRP A 176 -16.44 -10.28 0.11
N VAL A 177 -15.38 -9.53 0.36
CA VAL A 177 -15.16 -8.75 1.57
C VAL A 177 -14.99 -7.29 1.18
N HIS A 178 -15.87 -6.45 1.72
CA HIS A 178 -15.83 -5.01 1.50
C HIS A 178 -15.11 -4.34 2.67
N ILE A 179 -13.99 -3.71 2.38
CA ILE A 179 -13.14 -3.02 3.36
C ILE A 179 -13.41 -1.53 3.26
N HIS A 180 -13.53 -0.89 4.42
CA HIS A 180 -13.64 0.56 4.51
C HIS A 180 -12.58 1.11 5.43
N VAL A 181 -11.79 2.05 4.92
CA VAL A 181 -10.83 2.83 5.70
C VAL A 181 -11.14 4.31 5.49
N LYS A 182 -11.51 5.03 6.56
CA LYS A 182 -11.75 6.48 6.49
C LYS A 182 -11.56 7.15 7.83
N TYR A 183 -11.41 8.48 7.80
CA TYR A 183 -11.48 9.28 9.00
C TYR A 183 -12.93 9.37 9.51
N ASP A 184 -13.12 9.17 10.81
CA ASP A 184 -14.40 9.39 11.47
C ASP A 184 -14.70 10.89 11.61
N GLY A 185 -15.98 11.25 11.53
CA GLY A 185 -16.44 12.65 11.63
C GLY A 185 -16.14 13.53 10.41
N LYS A 186 -15.54 12.99 9.34
CA LYS A 186 -15.40 13.68 8.04
C LYS A 186 -16.15 12.92 6.96
N GLU A 187 -17.20 13.53 6.42
CA GLU A 187 -17.69 13.17 5.09
C GLU A 187 -16.71 13.77 4.08
N LEU A 188 -15.97 12.91 3.35
CA LEU A 188 -15.37 13.30 2.06
C LEU A 188 -16.37 13.00 0.97
#